data_AF-A0A970QEB5-F1
#
_entry.id   AF-A0A970QEB5-F1
#
_cell.length_a   1.000
_cell.length_b   1.000
_cell.length_c   1.000
_cell.angle_alpha   90.00
_cell.angle_beta   90.00
_cell.angle_gamma   90.00
#
_symmetry.space_group_name_H-M   'P 1'
#
loop_
_entity.id
_entity.type
_entity.pdbx_description
1 polymer ?
#
loop_
_entity_poly.entity_id
_entity_poly.type
_entity_poly.pdbx_seq_one_letter_code
_entity_poly.pdbx_strand_id
1 'polypeptide(L)'
;MNKGGEIQKKEGKPEEGTRSRRIAIQKYYLWLHCENHRTVKNCPMTGHPLWPYRMGSVLPPDPTKRRRPDPITGKDYRVDLPLSPAKAIGAACRLCAENVEEVRHCDFLECPLWAYRSGAPEKNDLSLVSGGSAAKAYPSKDENDSLKQPAKSDSLGGSYEHTKKS
;
A
#
# COMPACT_ATOMS: atom_id res chain seq x y z
N MET A 1 42.33 -26.26 -6.44
CA MET A 1 42.23 -25.55 -5.14
C MET A 1 41.25 -24.40 -5.31
N ASN A 2 39.96 -24.60 -5.00
CA ASN A 2 38.93 -23.56 -5.11
C ASN A 2 38.64 -23.02 -3.70
N LYS A 3 38.91 -21.72 -3.50
CA LYS A 3 38.60 -21.00 -2.25
C LYS A 3 37.12 -20.64 -2.26
N GLY A 4 36.35 -21.24 -1.35
CA GLY A 4 34.94 -20.92 -1.12
C GLY A 4 34.81 -19.53 -0.50
N GLY A 5 34.06 -18.65 -1.16
CA GLY A 5 33.71 -17.33 -0.66
C GLY A 5 32.62 -17.41 0.40
N GLU A 6 32.96 -16.99 1.61
CA GLU A 6 32.05 -16.90 2.74
C GLU A 6 31.09 -15.72 2.54
N ILE A 7 29.82 -16.02 2.28
CA ILE A 7 28.76 -15.01 2.16
C ILE A 7 28.39 -14.57 3.56
N GLN A 8 28.94 -13.42 4.00
CA GLN A 8 28.55 -12.78 5.25
C GLN A 8 27.09 -12.34 5.19
N LYS A 9 26.21 -13.05 5.89
CA LYS A 9 24.82 -12.64 6.14
C LYS A 9 24.84 -11.41 7.04
N LYS A 10 24.53 -10.24 6.48
CA LYS A 10 24.28 -9.03 7.27
C LYS A 10 22.96 -9.20 8.02
N GLU A 11 23.05 -9.39 9.34
CA GLU A 11 21.91 -9.38 10.26
C GLU A 11 21.37 -7.95 10.39
N GLY A 12 20.55 -7.53 9.42
CA GLY A 12 19.84 -6.26 9.50
C GLY A 12 18.77 -6.33 10.60
N LYS A 13 18.89 -5.47 11.62
CA LYS A 13 17.83 -5.24 12.62
C LYS A 13 16.50 -4.97 11.89
N PRO A 14 15.41 -5.71 12.17
CA PRO A 14 14.14 -5.48 11.51
C PRO A 14 13.62 -4.08 11.86
N GLU A 15 13.47 -3.24 10.84
CA GLU A 15 13.07 -1.85 10.98
C GLU A 15 11.71 -1.72 11.68
N GLU A 16 11.72 -0.99 12.79
CA GLU A 16 10.63 -0.77 13.75
C GLU A 16 9.31 -0.32 13.08
N GLY A 17 9.40 0.44 11.99
CA GLY A 17 8.24 0.93 11.23
C GLY A 17 7.45 -0.14 10.44
N THR A 18 7.98 -1.35 10.27
CA THR A 18 7.20 -2.46 9.66
C THR A 18 6.29 -3.15 10.66
N ARG A 19 6.69 -3.19 11.95
CA ARG A 19 5.89 -3.77 13.03
C ARG A 19 4.64 -2.94 13.30
N SER A 20 4.77 -1.61 13.28
CA SER A 20 3.65 -0.68 13.51
C SER A 20 2.53 -0.83 12.46
N ARG A 21 2.88 -0.95 11.17
CA ARG A 21 1.90 -1.16 10.09
C ARG A 21 1.15 -2.48 10.17
N ARG A 22 1.83 -3.58 10.51
CA ARG A 22 1.16 -4.88 10.65
C ARG A 22 0.13 -4.84 11.79
N ILE A 23 0.47 -4.18 12.91
CA ILE A 23 -0.47 -3.98 14.02
C ILE A 23 -1.66 -3.12 13.59
N ALA A 24 -1.43 -2.04 12.84
CA ALA A 24 -2.51 -1.22 12.28
C ALA A 24 -3.47 -2.02 11.40
N ILE A 25 -2.93 -2.89 10.54
CA ILE A 25 -3.73 -3.78 9.69
C ILE A 25 -4.55 -4.78 10.52
N GLN A 26 -3.96 -5.36 11.57
CA GLN A 26 -4.69 -6.25 12.48
C GLN A 26 -5.85 -5.51 13.18
N LYS A 27 -5.59 -4.32 13.73
CA LYS A 27 -6.60 -3.47 14.36
C LYS A 27 -7.72 -3.11 13.37
N TYR A 28 -7.38 -2.80 12.12
CA TYR A 28 -8.36 -2.53 11.07
C TYR A 28 -9.28 -3.72 10.82
N TYR A 29 -8.74 -4.95 10.70
CA TYR A 29 -9.58 -6.14 10.53
C TYR A 29 -10.43 -6.42 11.77
N LEU A 30 -9.89 -6.25 12.97
CA LEU A 30 -10.69 -6.40 14.19
C LEU A 30 -11.84 -5.39 14.21
N TRP A 31 -11.56 -4.13 13.88
CA TRP A 31 -12.57 -3.09 13.78
C TRP A 31 -13.67 -3.44 12.75
N LEU A 32 -13.30 -3.89 11.54
CA LEU A 32 -14.26 -4.35 10.52
C LEU A 32 -15.13 -5.54 10.97
N HIS A 33 -14.62 -6.35 11.90
CA HIS A 33 -15.25 -7.59 12.34
C HIS A 33 -15.77 -7.51 13.79
N CYS A 34 -16.06 -6.30 14.29
CA CYS A 34 -16.57 -6.05 15.64
C CYS A 34 -15.74 -6.74 16.73
N GLU A 35 -14.41 -6.63 16.62
CA GLU A 35 -13.40 -7.20 17.52
C GLU A 35 -13.40 -8.74 17.60
N ASN A 36 -14.09 -9.43 16.69
CA ASN A 36 -14.17 -10.88 16.71
C ASN A 36 -13.02 -11.53 15.92
N HIS A 37 -12.03 -12.06 16.64
CA HIS A 37 -10.89 -12.74 16.03
C HIS A 37 -11.26 -13.97 15.18
N ARG A 38 -12.36 -14.68 15.49
CA ARG A 38 -12.77 -15.86 14.71
C ARG A 38 -13.26 -15.47 13.33
N THR A 39 -14.02 -14.38 13.22
CA THR A 39 -14.52 -13.88 11.93
C THR A 39 -13.39 -13.28 11.10
N VAL A 40 -12.41 -12.60 11.72
CA VAL A 40 -11.17 -12.15 11.04
C VAL A 40 -10.42 -13.35 10.42
N LYS A 41 -10.21 -14.42 11.20
CA LYS A 41 -9.50 -15.62 10.73
C LYS A 41 -10.18 -16.24 9.50
N ASN A 42 -11.51 -16.31 9.54
CA ASN A 42 -12.35 -16.92 8.50
C ASN A 42 -12.84 -15.92 7.43
N CYS A 43 -12.29 -14.70 7.40
CA CYS A 43 -12.73 -13.67 6.47
C CYS A 43 -12.57 -14.12 5.00
N PRO A 44 -13.65 -14.10 4.19
CA PRO A 44 -13.65 -14.61 2.82
C PRO A 44 -13.04 -13.62 1.81
N MET A 45 -12.67 -12.41 2.23
CA MET A 45 -12.16 -11.33 1.36
C MET A 45 -10.72 -11.58 0.87
N THR A 46 -10.49 -12.70 0.19
CA THR A 46 -9.17 -13.16 -0.25
C THR A 46 -8.52 -12.24 -1.31
N GLY A 47 -9.30 -11.39 -1.97
CA GLY A 47 -8.79 -10.36 -2.88
C GLY A 47 -8.48 -9.02 -2.23
N HIS A 48 -8.76 -8.85 -0.94
CA HIS A 48 -8.49 -7.60 -0.25
C HIS A 48 -6.98 -7.43 -0.02
N PRO A 49 -6.37 -6.28 -0.35
CA PRO A 49 -4.91 -6.07 -0.27
C PRO A 49 -4.31 -6.37 1.11
N LEU A 50 -5.08 -6.16 2.18
CA LEU A 50 -4.64 -6.39 3.55
C LEU A 50 -4.85 -7.83 4.05
N TRP A 51 -5.58 -8.67 3.31
CA TRP A 51 -5.95 -10.01 3.74
C TRP A 51 -4.76 -10.89 4.19
N PRO A 52 -3.58 -10.85 3.52
CA PRO A 52 -2.41 -11.61 3.93
C PRO A 52 -1.86 -11.23 5.31
N TYR A 53 -2.16 -10.03 5.79
CA TYR A 53 -1.58 -9.46 7.01
C TYR A 53 -2.51 -9.56 8.22
N ARG A 54 -3.77 -9.98 8.03
CA ARG A 54 -4.80 -9.95 9.08
C ARG A 54 -4.46 -10.77 10.33
N MET A 55 -3.64 -11.81 10.19
CA MET A 55 -3.20 -12.67 11.30
C MET A 55 -1.82 -12.27 11.87
N GLY A 56 -1.17 -11.23 11.35
CA GLY A 56 0.19 -10.79 11.77
C GLY A 56 1.35 -11.56 11.13
N SER A 57 1.11 -12.77 10.65
CA SER A 57 2.03 -13.55 9.83
C SER A 57 1.57 -13.53 8.37
N VAL A 58 2.52 -13.28 7.47
CA VAL A 58 2.30 -13.43 6.02
C VAL A 58 2.51 -14.89 5.70
N LEU A 59 1.46 -15.57 5.27
CA LEU A 59 1.59 -16.93 4.76
C LEU A 59 2.28 -16.87 3.39
N PRO A 60 3.25 -17.75 3.11
CA PRO A 60 3.79 -17.87 1.76
C PRO A 60 2.67 -18.29 0.80
N PRO A 61 2.69 -17.82 -0.46
CA PRO A 61 1.74 -18.26 -1.46
C PRO A 61 1.86 -19.78 -1.66
N ASP A 62 0.72 -20.45 -1.75
CA ASP A 62 0.65 -21.90 -1.94
C ASP A 62 0.29 -22.20 -3.41
N PRO A 63 1.28 -22.53 -4.27
CA PRO A 63 1.05 -22.72 -5.70
C PRO A 63 0.19 -23.94 -6.01
N THR A 64 -0.06 -24.82 -5.05
CA THR A 64 -0.89 -26.02 -5.25
C THR A 64 -2.39 -25.71 -5.23
N LYS A 65 -2.78 -24.57 -4.66
CA LYS A 65 -4.18 -24.17 -4.56
C LYS A 65 -4.69 -23.65 -5.90
N ARG A 66 -5.92 -24.06 -6.25
CA ARG A 66 -6.62 -23.47 -7.40
C ARG A 66 -6.87 -21.99 -7.15
N ARG A 67 -6.35 -21.15 -8.05
CA ARG A 67 -6.59 -19.70 -8.08
C ARG A 67 -8.10 -19.44 -8.23
N ARG A 68 -8.66 -18.62 -7.34
CA ARG A 68 -10.01 -18.04 -7.49
C ARG A 68 -9.88 -16.53 -7.37
N PRO A 69 -9.71 -15.83 -8.51
CA PRO A 69 -9.58 -14.38 -8.52
C PRO A 69 -10.78 -13.73 -7.85
N ASP A 70 -10.53 -12.70 -7.05
CA ASP A 70 -11.58 -11.84 -6.52
C ASP A 70 -12.28 -11.07 -7.65
N PRO A 71 -13.62 -10.92 -7.61
CA PRO A 71 -14.35 -10.27 -8.69
C PRO A 71 -14.06 -8.78 -8.82
N ILE A 72 -13.62 -8.12 -7.73
CA ILE A 72 -13.34 -6.68 -7.72
C ILE A 72 -11.89 -6.43 -8.11
N THR A 73 -10.94 -7.14 -7.48
CA THR A 73 -9.51 -6.85 -7.67
C THR A 73 -8.81 -7.75 -8.69
N GLY A 74 -9.41 -8.88 -9.07
CA GLY A 74 -8.79 -9.90 -9.92
C GLY A 74 -7.59 -10.59 -9.27
N LYS A 75 -7.29 -10.32 -8.00
CA LYS A 75 -6.20 -10.91 -7.23
C LYS A 75 -6.71 -12.01 -6.32
N ASP A 76 -5.88 -13.01 -6.09
CA ASP A 76 -6.12 -14.05 -5.08
C ASP A 76 -4.87 -14.18 -4.22
N TYR A 77 -4.83 -13.48 -3.09
CA TYR A 77 -3.64 -13.46 -2.24
C TYR A 77 -3.39 -14.76 -1.46
N ARG A 78 -4.11 -15.85 -1.75
CA ARG A 78 -3.71 -17.20 -1.32
C ARG A 78 -2.63 -17.80 -2.22
N VAL A 79 -2.58 -17.35 -3.47
CA VAL A 79 -1.66 -17.85 -4.51
C VAL A 79 -0.75 -16.75 -5.06
N ASP A 80 -1.25 -15.51 -5.13
CA ASP A 80 -0.49 -14.36 -5.62
C ASP A 80 0.46 -13.83 -4.53
N LEU A 81 1.61 -13.30 -4.95
CA LEU A 81 2.57 -12.69 -4.04
C LEU A 81 1.94 -11.44 -3.35
N PRO A 82 1.95 -11.36 -2.00
CA PRO A 82 1.36 -10.24 -1.29
C PRO A 82 2.15 -8.94 -1.51
N LEU A 83 1.43 -7.81 -1.62
CA LEU A 83 2.02 -6.47 -1.66
C LEU A 83 2.73 -6.16 -0.34
N SER A 84 3.78 -5.34 -0.33
CA SER A 84 4.37 -4.86 0.94
C SER A 84 3.32 -4.13 1.80
N PRO A 85 3.43 -4.14 3.15
CA PRO A 85 2.40 -3.55 4.02
C PRO A 85 2.03 -2.11 3.67
N ALA A 86 3.01 -1.25 3.35
CA ALA A 86 2.76 0.13 2.94
C ALA A 86 1.95 0.21 1.63
N LYS A 87 2.30 -0.61 0.62
CA LYS A 87 1.56 -0.68 -0.64
C LYS A 87 0.16 -1.27 -0.45
N ALA A 88 0.03 -2.26 0.43
CA ALA A 88 -1.24 -2.91 0.75
C ALA A 88 -2.21 -1.92 1.43
N ILE A 89 -1.73 -1.12 2.39
CA ILE A 89 -2.51 -0.05 3.03
C ILE A 89 -2.97 0.98 1.99
N GLY A 90 -2.05 1.50 1.17
CA GLY A 90 -2.41 2.46 0.13
C GLY A 90 -3.42 1.91 -0.88
N ALA A 91 -3.32 0.62 -1.23
CA ALA A 91 -4.30 -0.03 -2.09
C ALA A 91 -5.66 -0.18 -1.41
N ALA A 92 -5.71 -0.52 -0.12
CA ALA A 92 -6.95 -0.62 0.63
C ALA A 92 -7.64 0.74 0.82
N CYS A 93 -6.90 1.80 1.10
CA CYS A 93 -7.46 3.15 1.18
C CYS A 93 -8.11 3.57 -0.16
N ARG A 94 -7.53 3.17 -1.30
CA ARG A 94 -8.13 3.37 -2.64
C ARG A 94 -9.35 2.50 -2.94
N LEU A 95 -9.69 1.53 -2.09
CA LEU A 95 -10.98 0.82 -2.18
C LEU A 95 -12.08 1.61 -1.45
N CYS A 96 -11.72 2.48 -0.51
CA CYS A 96 -12.65 3.34 0.21
C CYS A 96 -12.81 4.72 -0.45
N ALA A 97 -11.76 5.21 -1.11
CA ALA A 97 -11.70 6.49 -1.78
C ALA A 97 -11.33 6.29 -3.25
N GLU A 98 -11.92 7.06 -4.17
CA GLU A 98 -11.77 6.83 -5.61
C GLU A 98 -10.38 7.24 -6.11
N ASN A 99 -9.76 8.22 -5.47
CA ASN A 99 -8.48 8.79 -5.88
C ASN A 99 -7.52 9.03 -4.70
N VAL A 100 -6.26 9.32 -5.02
CA VAL A 100 -5.20 9.51 -4.02
C VAL A 100 -5.37 10.80 -3.22
N GLU A 101 -6.03 11.81 -3.80
CA GLU A 101 -6.28 13.09 -3.12
C GLU A 101 -7.31 12.92 -2.00
N GLU A 102 -8.39 12.19 -2.25
CA GLU A 102 -9.37 11.79 -1.24
C GLU A 102 -8.74 10.97 -0.12
N VAL A 103 -7.82 10.05 -0.44
CA VAL A 103 -7.09 9.31 0.60
C VAL A 103 -6.31 10.26 1.52
N ARG A 104 -5.69 11.31 0.97
CA ARG A 104 -4.94 12.29 1.76
C ARG A 104 -5.86 13.12 2.66
N HIS A 105 -7.00 13.55 2.13
CA HIS A 105 -8.02 14.35 2.81
C HIS A 105 -9.08 13.49 3.53
N CYS A 106 -8.79 12.21 3.80
CA CYS A 106 -9.73 11.35 4.51
C CYS A 106 -9.94 11.84 5.95
N ASP A 107 -11.18 12.21 6.28
CA ASP A 107 -11.57 12.72 7.60
C ASP A 107 -11.82 11.63 8.65
N PHE A 108 -11.73 10.35 8.26
CA PHE A 108 -12.03 9.24 9.16
C PHE A 108 -10.82 8.92 10.08
N LEU A 109 -10.58 9.81 11.05
CA LEU A 109 -9.45 9.78 11.98
C LEU A 109 -9.41 8.52 12.86
N GLU A 110 -10.56 7.92 13.13
CA GLU A 110 -10.68 6.70 13.95
C GLU A 110 -10.25 5.43 13.19
N CYS A 111 -10.04 5.52 11.87
CA CYS A 111 -9.54 4.39 11.09
C CYS A 111 -8.15 3.98 11.59
N PRO A 112 -7.94 2.69 11.96
CA PRO A 112 -6.62 2.24 12.40
C PRO A 112 -5.52 2.40 11.34
N LEU A 113 -5.88 2.54 10.07
CA LEU A 113 -4.95 2.76 8.97
C LEU A 113 -4.66 4.24 8.68
N TRP A 114 -5.39 5.17 9.31
CA TRP A 114 -5.37 6.60 8.98
C TRP A 114 -3.95 7.18 8.99
N ALA A 115 -3.17 6.89 10.03
CA ALA A 115 -1.78 7.37 10.16
C ALA A 115 -0.85 6.85 9.05
N TYR A 116 -1.19 5.73 8.41
CA TYR A 116 -0.34 5.06 7.42
C TYR A 116 -0.82 5.22 5.97
N ARG A 117 -1.93 5.95 5.75
CA ARG A 117 -2.61 6.07 4.45
C ARG A 117 -1.74 6.70 3.35
N SER A 118 -0.83 7.60 3.73
CA SER A 118 0.08 8.29 2.81
C SER A 118 1.26 7.43 2.34
N GLY A 119 1.44 6.22 2.89
CA GLY A 119 2.52 5.31 2.50
C GLY A 119 3.93 5.75 2.91
N ALA A 120 4.09 6.98 3.41
CA ALA A 120 5.36 7.46 3.94
C ALA A 120 5.78 6.61 5.15
N PRO A 121 7.07 6.23 5.28
CA PRO A 121 7.61 5.88 6.58
C PRO A 121 7.37 7.07 7.51
N GLU A 122 6.83 6.81 8.71
CA GLU A 122 7.10 7.70 9.83
C GLU A 122 8.63 7.77 9.90
N LYS A 123 9.19 8.82 9.30
CA LYS A 123 10.52 9.25 9.69
C LYS A 123 10.29 9.60 11.15
N ASN A 124 10.73 8.71 12.04
CA ASN A 124 10.83 9.01 13.46
C ASN A 124 11.74 10.22 13.56
N ASP A 125 11.15 11.41 13.44
CA ASP A 125 11.84 12.70 13.47
C ASP A 125 12.14 13.07 14.92
N LEU A 126 12.62 12.08 15.68
CA LEU A 126 13.31 12.30 16.95
C LEU A 126 14.66 12.99 16.73
N SER A 127 15.04 13.31 15.47
CA SER A 127 16.11 14.25 15.15
C SER A 127 15.71 15.72 15.14
N LEU A 128 14.42 16.07 15.30
CA LEU A 128 13.98 17.48 15.25
C LEU A 128 14.15 18.27 16.56
N VAL A 129 14.93 17.75 17.53
CA VAL A 129 15.36 18.50 18.71
C VAL A 129 16.84 18.22 19.01
N SER A 130 17.73 18.60 18.10
CA SER A 130 19.13 18.89 18.42
C SER A 130 19.72 19.82 17.37
N GLY A 131 19.46 21.11 17.57
CA GLY A 131 20.41 22.22 17.38
C GLY A 131 21.15 22.34 16.05
N GLY A 132 20.84 23.40 15.30
CA GLY A 132 21.80 23.97 14.38
C GLY A 132 21.19 24.68 13.19
N SER A 133 20.71 25.91 13.40
CA SER A 133 20.64 26.92 12.35
C SER A 133 22.01 27.11 11.72
N ALA A 134 22.25 26.48 10.57
CA ALA A 134 23.26 26.90 9.63
C ALA A 134 22.55 27.36 8.36
N ALA A 135 22.14 28.63 8.38
CA ALA A 135 21.74 29.36 7.19
C ALA A 135 22.87 29.27 6.16
N LYS A 136 22.72 28.38 5.17
CA LYS A 136 23.39 28.55 3.89
C LYS A 136 22.40 29.21 2.95
N ALA A 137 22.62 30.51 2.77
CA ALA A 137 22.05 31.29 1.69
C ALA A 137 22.28 30.56 0.37
N TYR A 138 21.21 30.09 -0.26
CA TYR A 138 21.23 29.72 -1.67
C TYR A 138 20.93 30.98 -2.48
N PRO A 139 21.77 31.34 -3.46
CA PRO A 139 21.47 32.43 -4.37
C PRO A 139 20.25 32.06 -5.22
N SER A 140 19.29 32.98 -5.26
CA SER A 140 18.17 32.99 -6.19
C SER A 140 18.70 32.84 -7.62
N LYS A 141 18.19 31.83 -8.33
CA LYS A 141 18.24 31.80 -9.79
C LYS A 141 16.86 32.14 -10.29
N ASP A 142 16.72 33.42 -10.63
CA ASP A 142 15.72 33.95 -11.52
C ASP A 142 15.72 33.21 -12.87
N GLU A 143 14.53 33.17 -13.45
CA GLU A 143 14.24 33.12 -14.89
C GLU A 143 14.78 31.93 -15.71
N ASN A 144 13.89 30.97 -16.00
CA ASN A 144 13.74 30.55 -17.39
C ASN A 144 12.31 30.10 -17.72
N ASP A 145 11.63 31.06 -18.34
CA ASP A 145 10.53 30.91 -19.28
C ASP A 145 10.77 29.80 -20.32
N SER A 146 9.88 28.81 -20.39
CA SER A 146 9.63 28.08 -21.65
C SER A 146 8.34 27.27 -21.56
N LEU A 147 7.28 27.94 -21.99
CA LEU A 147 6.08 27.36 -22.57
C LEU A 147 6.43 26.28 -23.61
N LYS A 148 5.94 25.06 -23.40
CA LYS A 148 5.56 24.19 -24.54
C LYS A 148 4.49 23.17 -24.15
N GLN A 149 3.23 23.53 -24.38
CA GLN A 149 2.14 22.56 -24.50
C GLN A 149 2.15 21.97 -25.92
N PRO A 150 2.16 20.64 -26.08
CA PRO A 150 1.64 20.03 -27.29
C PRO A 150 0.14 19.79 -27.13
N ALA A 151 -0.61 20.43 -28.03
CA ALA A 151 -2.01 20.16 -28.28
C ALA A 151 -2.21 18.85 -29.07
N LYS A 152 -3.43 18.30 -28.93
CA LYS A 152 -4.12 17.33 -29.80
C LYS A 152 -3.83 15.84 -29.58
N SER A 153 -4.88 15.09 -29.28
CA SER A 153 -5.58 14.34 -30.34
C SER A 153 -6.88 13.74 -29.82
N ASP A 154 -7.97 14.11 -30.50
CA ASP A 154 -9.25 13.42 -30.58
C ASP A 154 -9.07 11.92 -30.86
N SER A 155 -9.85 11.06 -30.20
CA SER A 155 -10.12 9.69 -30.67
C SER A 155 -11.48 9.19 -30.19
N LEU A 156 -12.46 9.47 -31.06
CA LEU A 156 -13.46 8.55 -31.62
C LEU A 156 -14.13 7.54 -30.68
N GLY A 157 -15.44 7.73 -30.55
CA GLY A 157 -16.37 6.84 -29.86
C GLY A 157 -16.47 5.44 -30.46
N GLY A 158 -16.68 4.48 -29.56
CA GLY A 158 -17.16 3.15 -29.88
C GLY A 158 -18.61 3.01 -29.41
N SER A 159 -19.53 2.95 -30.37
CA SER A 159 -20.92 2.54 -30.15
C SER A 159 -20.93 1.01 -30.01
N TYR A 160 -21.44 0.46 -28.90
CA TYR A 160 -21.66 -0.97 -28.77
C TYR A 160 -23.16 -1.28 -28.88
N GLU A 161 -23.50 -2.07 -29.90
CA GLU A 161 -24.84 -2.61 -30.12
C GLU A 161 -25.23 -3.61 -29.02
N HIS A 162 -26.45 -3.45 -28.51
CA HIS A 162 -27.11 -4.37 -27.59
C HIS A 162 -27.97 -5.37 -28.39
N THR A 163 -27.50 -6.60 -28.57
CA THR A 163 -28.35 -7.69 -29.07
C THR A 163 -29.16 -8.29 -27.92
N LYS A 164 -30.47 -8.01 -27.89
CA LYS A 164 -31.46 -8.76 -27.12
C LYS A 164 -31.66 -10.13 -27.79
N LYS A 165 -31.56 -11.22 -27.03
CA LYS A 165 -32.07 -12.54 -27.41
C LYS A 165 -33.32 -12.84 -26.58
N SER A 166 -34.40 -13.15 -27.30
CA SER A 166 -35.70 -13.60 -26.81
C SER A 166 -35.64 -14.98 -26.17
#